data_AF-A0A1H4YH90-F1
#
_entry.id   AF-A0A1H4YH90-F1
#
_cell.length_a   1.000
_cell.length_b   1.000
_cell.length_c   1.000
_cell.angle_alpha   90.00
_cell.angle_beta   90.00
_cell.angle_gamma   90.00
#
_symmetry.space_group_name_H-M   'P 1'
#
loop_
_entity.id
_entity.type
_entity.pdbx_description
1 polymer ?
#
loop_
_entity_poly.entity_id
_entity_poly.type
_entity_poly.pdbx_seq_one_letter_code
_entity_poly.pdbx_strand_id
1 'polypeptide(L)'
;MQDRHTCAEPAGRPDRRTPQLVRRHPAAPGRRPLPAPTVDSITTLARLAGNQAVGRYLAVQRCGDTPPDQCPCHDADAEDREATSETGTEVLKPVAQRVGPPGPPEPCGPGTSNPFCLPIPTDETPCKPFADHSHALNVWAAQSASLPLQLAGVLRCLEVKGVWDEYFKGTSAAFSFDSPSSCVVAAAKRDPTAAAQAETAAIQLFKGIKENLPALVRDVRPGPVDLGGPVAVLRIPLAQAVASRFHLFLHPLITYNDPFNAAANIAGDAGKNGQGSDIFGDDDREMQGTVVIEVRNIDPVTGAVSGELRWVPHVHVKDTVDFCPGNLGNPAQRSITIPLSKLEAEGLTRDVPITIDYDLEPRQESFSVVPKIGPPPGPVPKPDKGFPRSGPAKTTGTLLRVRTGPGLGFPALRLIEHKATPIQVESQVHGDRVDGNDVWDKIEGGYVSDRYVTFDESERSAR
;
A
#
# COMPACT_ATOMS: atom_id res chain seq x y z
N MET A 1 7.96 56.87 -28.80
CA MET A 1 9.26 57.42 -28.35
C MET A 1 10.04 56.30 -27.72
N GLN A 2 11.02 55.82 -28.48
CA GLN A 2 12.07 54.91 -28.02
C GLN A 2 13.03 55.72 -27.14
N ASP A 3 13.62 55.10 -26.12
CA ASP A 3 15.03 55.34 -25.84
C ASP A 3 15.68 54.12 -25.17
N ARG A 4 16.80 53.74 -25.77
CA ARG A 4 17.72 52.67 -25.39
C ARG A 4 18.80 53.26 -24.50
N HIS A 5 19.13 52.61 -23.39
CA HIS A 5 20.43 52.80 -22.74
C HIS A 5 21.10 51.47 -22.38
N THR A 6 22.27 51.31 -22.99
CA THR A 6 23.33 50.33 -22.81
C THR A 6 24.24 50.69 -21.62
N CYS A 7 24.68 49.69 -20.86
CA CYS A 7 25.88 49.69 -20.00
C CYS A 7 26.55 48.30 -20.20
N ALA A 8 27.68 48.16 -20.90
CA ALA A 8 29.07 48.47 -20.53
C ALA A 8 29.69 47.49 -19.50
N GLU A 9 30.60 46.64 -19.99
CA GLU A 9 31.54 45.80 -19.24
C GLU A 9 32.59 46.62 -18.48
N PRO A 10 33.27 46.01 -17.48
CA PRO A 10 34.67 46.32 -17.26
C PRO A 10 35.58 45.08 -17.21
N ALA A 11 36.80 45.34 -17.69
CA ALA A 11 37.92 44.44 -17.87
C ALA A 11 38.63 44.00 -16.56
N GLY A 12 39.06 42.74 -16.53
CA GLY A 12 40.47 42.33 -16.46
C GLY A 12 41.36 42.66 -15.24
N ARG A 13 41.88 41.55 -14.64
CA ARG A 13 43.16 41.32 -13.89
C ARG A 13 43.22 41.63 -12.39
N PRO A 14 44.18 41.05 -11.61
CA PRO A 14 45.08 39.90 -11.87
C PRO A 14 45.13 38.83 -10.76
N ASP A 15 45.76 37.71 -11.13
CA ASP A 15 46.21 36.58 -10.33
C ASP A 15 47.16 36.99 -9.17
N ARG A 16 46.83 36.57 -7.94
CA ARG A 16 47.72 36.63 -6.77
C ARG A 16 47.61 35.31 -6.00
N ARG A 17 48.56 34.42 -6.25
CA ARG A 17 48.89 33.30 -5.38
C ARG A 17 49.56 33.83 -4.10
N THR A 18 48.93 33.55 -2.96
CA THR A 18 49.52 33.72 -1.63
C THR A 18 49.70 32.33 -1.02
N PRO A 19 50.88 31.99 -0.45
CA PRO A 19 51.09 30.68 0.15
C PRO A 19 50.31 30.55 1.47
N GLN A 20 49.43 29.56 1.58
CA GLN A 20 48.79 29.22 2.85
C GLN A 20 49.82 28.64 3.81
N LEU A 21 50.05 29.39 4.89
CA LEU A 21 50.81 28.99 6.06
C LEU A 21 50.03 27.88 6.80
N VAL A 22 50.58 26.66 6.80
CA VAL A 22 50.04 25.52 7.57
C VAL A 22 50.27 25.80 9.06
N ARG A 23 49.28 26.39 9.73
CA ARG A 23 49.19 26.40 11.20
C ARG A 23 48.66 25.04 11.66
N ARG A 24 49.55 24.23 12.25
CA ARG A 24 49.16 23.04 13.02
C ARG A 24 48.41 23.50 14.28
N HIS A 25 47.11 23.24 14.32
CA HIS A 25 46.34 23.34 15.56
C HIS A 25 46.74 22.20 16.52
N PRO A 26 46.85 22.46 17.83
CA PRO A 26 47.08 21.42 18.83
C PRO A 26 45.88 20.47 18.88
N ALA A 27 46.18 19.18 19.01
CA ALA A 27 45.21 18.10 19.07
C ALA A 27 44.20 18.35 20.22
N ALA A 28 42.91 18.40 19.87
CA ALA A 28 41.84 18.39 20.85
C ALA A 28 41.86 17.07 21.62
N PRO A 29 41.68 17.09 22.96
CA PRO A 29 41.60 15.87 23.76
C PRO A 29 40.43 15.01 23.27
N GLY A 30 40.72 13.72 23.03
CA GLY A 30 39.80 12.77 22.43
C GLY A 30 38.44 12.73 23.12
N ARG A 31 37.41 13.23 22.44
CA ARG A 31 36.02 12.95 22.81
C ARG A 31 35.77 11.48 22.48
N ARG A 32 35.50 10.68 23.52
CA ARG A 32 34.95 9.33 23.36
C ARG A 32 33.68 9.43 22.52
N PRO A 33 33.47 8.55 21.53
CA PRO A 33 32.20 8.48 20.82
C PRO A 33 31.10 8.26 21.86
N LEU A 34 30.10 9.15 21.88
CA LEU A 34 28.88 8.92 22.62
C LEU A 34 28.25 7.63 22.06
N PRO A 35 27.82 6.70 22.93
CA PRO A 35 27.15 5.49 22.47
C PRO A 35 25.93 5.88 21.62
N ALA A 36 25.72 5.15 20.53
CA ALA A 36 24.52 5.30 19.73
C ALA A 36 23.29 5.15 20.64
N PRO A 37 22.26 6.01 20.50
CA PRO A 37 21.04 5.89 21.28
C PRO A 37 20.45 4.49 21.06
N THR A 38 20.23 3.76 22.15
CA THR A 38 19.53 2.47 22.11
C THR A 38 18.05 2.71 21.79
N VAL A 39 17.40 1.70 21.20
CA VAL A 39 15.99 1.72 20.76
C VAL A 39 15.02 2.18 21.88
N ASP A 40 15.38 1.98 23.14
CA ASP A 40 14.61 2.42 24.31
C ASP A 40 14.54 3.96 24.46
N SER A 41 15.56 4.70 24.02
CA SER A 41 15.61 6.17 24.16
C SER A 41 14.71 6.91 23.16
N ILE A 42 14.60 6.40 21.93
CA ILE A 42 13.75 6.97 20.88
C ILE A 42 12.27 6.69 21.19
N THR A 43 11.96 5.47 21.66
CA THR A 43 10.61 5.08 22.07
C THR A 43 10.14 5.88 23.30
N THR A 44 11.05 6.17 24.23
CA THR A 44 10.76 7.01 25.41
C THR A 44 10.52 8.48 25.02
N LEU A 45 11.28 9.02 24.06
CA LEU A 45 11.08 10.38 23.54
C LEU A 45 9.77 10.52 22.74
N ALA A 46 9.41 9.51 21.94
CA ALA A 46 8.13 9.46 21.24
C ALA A 46 6.94 9.38 22.21
N ARG A 47 7.05 8.60 23.29
CA ARG A 47 6.07 8.56 24.38
C ARG A 47 5.92 9.91 25.10
N LEU A 48 7.02 10.60 25.36
CA LEU A 48 6.99 11.90 26.05
C LEU A 48 6.30 12.97 25.19
N ALA A 49 6.59 12.98 23.88
CA ALA A 49 5.98 13.91 22.92
C ALA A 49 4.47 13.64 22.73
N GLY A 50 4.06 12.37 22.61
CA GLY A 50 2.65 11.97 22.52
C GLY A 50 1.85 12.36 23.76
N ASN A 51 2.39 12.10 24.97
CA ASN A 51 1.74 12.47 26.22
C ASN A 51 1.61 14.00 26.39
N GLN A 52 2.59 14.78 25.94
CA GLN A 52 2.52 16.24 25.96
C GLN A 52 1.48 16.78 24.97
N ALA A 53 1.34 16.18 23.79
CA ALA A 53 0.34 16.57 22.80
C ALA A 53 -1.08 16.30 23.30
N VAL A 54 -1.32 15.14 23.93
CA VAL A 54 -2.60 14.80 24.57
C VAL A 54 -2.89 15.71 25.77
N GLY A 55 -1.88 16.00 26.60
CA GLY A 55 -2.03 16.95 27.70
C GLY A 55 -2.45 18.34 27.22
N ARG A 56 -1.91 18.81 26.09
CA ARG A 56 -2.31 20.09 25.47
C ARG A 56 -3.73 20.03 24.90
N TYR A 57 -4.11 18.94 24.25
CA TYR A 57 -5.47 18.76 23.73
C TYR A 57 -6.52 18.78 24.85
N LEU A 58 -6.26 18.05 25.95
CA LEU A 58 -7.15 18.03 27.12
C LEU A 58 -7.18 19.36 27.87
N ALA A 59 -6.05 20.08 27.93
CA ALA A 59 -6.00 21.42 28.52
C ALA A 59 -6.82 22.45 27.71
N VAL A 60 -6.74 22.42 26.38
CA VAL A 60 -7.56 23.28 25.50
C VAL A 60 -9.05 22.98 25.66
N GLN A 61 -9.42 21.70 25.78
CA GLN A 61 -10.81 21.27 26.01
C GLN A 61 -11.38 21.74 27.36
N ARG A 62 -10.55 21.78 28.41
CA ARG A 62 -11.01 22.15 29.78
C ARG A 62 -10.88 23.63 30.12
N CYS A 63 -9.91 24.33 29.54
CA CYS A 63 -9.53 25.68 29.95
C CYS A 63 -9.66 26.74 28.84
N GLY A 64 -10.01 26.35 27.61
CA GLY A 64 -10.03 27.25 26.46
C GLY A 64 -8.64 27.87 26.21
N ASP A 65 -8.58 29.19 26.05
CA ASP A 65 -7.32 29.94 25.88
C ASP A 65 -6.61 30.29 27.21
N THR A 66 -7.14 29.82 28.35
CA THR A 66 -6.61 30.17 29.67
C THR A 66 -5.31 29.40 29.95
N PRO A 67 -4.21 30.07 30.37
CA PRO A 67 -2.97 29.41 30.75
C PRO A 67 -3.19 28.34 31.85
N PRO A 68 -2.49 27.19 31.81
CA PRO A 68 -2.71 26.07 32.73
C PRO A 68 -2.59 26.41 34.23
N ASP A 69 -1.78 27.41 34.58
CA ASP A 69 -1.57 27.91 35.94
C ASP A 69 -2.66 28.87 36.44
N GLN A 70 -3.63 29.21 35.58
CA GLN A 70 -4.73 30.13 35.87
C GLN A 70 -6.10 29.46 35.72
N CYS A 71 -6.13 28.14 35.48
CA CYS A 71 -7.36 27.39 35.26
C CYS A 71 -7.94 26.88 36.59
N PRO A 72 -9.18 27.24 36.97
CA PRO A 72 -9.77 26.93 38.28
C PRO A 72 -9.97 25.44 38.60
N CYS A 73 -9.86 24.56 37.60
CA CYS A 73 -10.09 23.13 37.75
C CYS A 73 -8.90 22.36 38.37
N HIS A 74 -7.81 23.03 38.76
CA HIS A 74 -6.64 22.38 39.36
C HIS A 74 -6.63 22.37 40.89
N ASP A 75 -7.63 22.99 41.56
CA ASP A 75 -7.70 23.04 43.03
C ASP A 75 -8.73 22.08 43.66
N ALA A 76 -9.42 21.25 42.86
CA ALA A 76 -10.54 20.43 43.33
C ALA A 76 -10.42 18.96 42.91
N ASP A 77 -9.37 18.26 43.36
CA ASP A 77 -9.30 16.80 43.31
C ASP A 77 -8.74 16.26 44.64
N ALA A 78 -9.47 16.52 45.73
CA ALA A 78 -9.40 15.76 46.96
C ALA A 78 -10.84 15.61 47.49
N GLU A 79 -11.24 14.37 47.74
CA GLU A 79 -12.55 13.94 48.28
C GLU A 79 -13.65 13.65 47.23
N ASP A 80 -13.81 12.38 46.86
CA ASP A 80 -14.96 11.58 47.32
C ASP A 80 -14.95 10.13 46.79
N ARG A 81 -15.17 9.20 47.72
CA ARG A 81 -15.48 7.77 47.52
C ARG A 81 -16.82 7.50 48.22
N GLU A 82 -17.75 6.80 47.55
CA GLU A 82 -18.50 5.61 48.03
C GLU A 82 -19.95 5.45 47.46
N ALA A 83 -20.25 4.18 47.12
CA ALA A 83 -21.54 3.44 47.22
C ALA A 83 -22.67 3.74 46.18
N THR A 84 -23.54 2.82 45.69
CA THR A 84 -24.01 1.46 46.08
C THR A 84 -24.72 0.72 44.91
N SER A 85 -24.84 -0.61 45.06
CA SER A 85 -25.68 -1.67 44.44
C SER A 85 -27.19 -1.37 44.20
N GLU A 86 -27.85 -1.94 43.16
CA GLU A 86 -28.75 -3.15 43.22
C GLU A 86 -29.81 -3.33 42.07
N THR A 87 -29.87 -4.57 41.51
CA THR A 87 -30.99 -5.39 40.93
C THR A 87 -32.02 -4.94 39.84
N GLY A 88 -32.05 -5.74 38.74
CA GLY A 88 -33.20 -6.59 38.32
C GLY A 88 -34.25 -6.07 37.29
N THR A 89 -34.39 -6.75 36.12
CA THR A 89 -35.60 -7.48 35.62
C THR A 89 -35.52 -7.73 34.09
N GLU A 90 -35.85 -8.96 33.68
CA GLU A 90 -35.80 -9.54 32.33
C GLU A 90 -37.16 -9.41 31.60
N VAL A 91 -37.21 -8.96 30.34
CA VAL A 91 -38.38 -9.07 29.44
C VAL A 91 -37.98 -9.34 27.98
N LEU A 92 -38.78 -10.18 27.32
CA LEU A 92 -38.61 -10.91 26.05
C LEU A 92 -38.51 -10.07 24.76
N LYS A 93 -37.76 -10.61 23.78
CA LYS A 93 -37.49 -10.09 22.42
C LYS A 93 -38.56 -10.50 21.38
N PRO A 94 -38.76 -9.74 20.29
CA PRO A 94 -39.22 -10.27 19.01
C PRO A 94 -38.07 -10.48 18.01
N VAL A 95 -38.32 -11.40 17.09
CA VAL A 95 -37.37 -12.03 16.16
C VAL A 95 -37.18 -11.19 14.88
N ALA A 96 -35.93 -10.89 14.53
CA ALA A 96 -35.49 -10.49 13.19
C ALA A 96 -34.32 -11.37 12.74
N GLN A 97 -34.27 -11.67 11.44
CA GLN A 97 -33.47 -12.72 10.78
C GLN A 97 -31.96 -12.67 11.10
N ARG A 98 -31.41 -13.82 11.51
CA ARG A 98 -29.98 -14.05 11.73
C ARG A 98 -29.27 -14.42 10.42
N VAL A 99 -28.33 -13.59 10.00
CA VAL A 99 -27.06 -14.06 9.43
C VAL A 99 -26.23 -14.56 10.62
N GLY A 100 -25.57 -15.73 10.51
CA GLY A 100 -24.78 -16.29 11.62
C GLY A 100 -23.65 -15.34 12.03
N PRO A 101 -23.37 -15.15 13.32
CA PRO A 101 -22.32 -14.24 13.76
C PRO A 101 -20.94 -14.78 13.34
N PRO A 102 -20.00 -13.92 12.93
CA PRO A 102 -18.59 -14.26 12.97
C PRO A 102 -18.21 -14.69 14.40
N GLY A 103 -17.21 -15.56 14.54
CA GLY A 103 -16.69 -15.95 15.85
C GLY A 103 -16.35 -14.69 16.68
N PRO A 104 -16.46 -14.74 18.02
CA PRO A 104 -16.15 -13.58 18.84
C PRO A 104 -14.74 -13.08 18.50
N PRO A 105 -14.54 -11.75 18.38
CA PRO A 105 -13.19 -11.20 18.29
C PRO A 105 -12.39 -11.79 19.45
N GLU A 106 -11.18 -12.30 19.16
CA GLU A 106 -10.32 -12.85 20.20
C GLU A 106 -10.24 -11.76 21.29
N PRO A 107 -10.73 -12.03 22.53
CA PRO A 107 -10.53 -11.09 23.61
C PRO A 107 -9.03 -10.86 23.74
N CYS A 108 -8.61 -9.86 24.49
CA CYS A 108 -7.30 -9.91 25.14
C CYS A 108 -7.23 -11.21 25.98
N GLY A 109 -6.96 -12.33 25.33
CA GLY A 109 -6.99 -13.65 25.90
C GLY A 109 -5.75 -13.82 26.76
N PRO A 110 -5.81 -14.69 27.78
CA PRO A 110 -4.62 -15.02 28.54
C PRO A 110 -3.53 -15.55 27.59
N GLY A 111 -2.50 -14.73 27.32
CA GLY A 111 -1.40 -15.05 26.42
C GLY A 111 -1.15 -14.09 25.25
N THR A 112 -1.99 -13.08 25.00
CA THR A 112 -1.67 -12.06 23.98
C THR A 112 -0.51 -11.18 24.47
N SER A 113 0.60 -11.13 23.72
CA SER A 113 1.77 -10.29 24.03
C SER A 113 1.52 -8.78 23.84
N ASN A 114 0.27 -8.36 23.69
CA ASN A 114 -0.10 -6.98 23.48
C ASN A 114 -0.03 -6.21 24.82
N PRO A 115 0.97 -5.33 25.03
CA PRO A 115 1.15 -4.60 26.29
C PRO A 115 0.07 -3.56 26.56
N PHE A 116 -0.93 -3.42 25.69
CA PHE A 116 -2.02 -2.44 25.78
C PHE A 116 -3.35 -3.03 26.29
N CYS A 117 -3.37 -4.29 26.72
CA CYS A 117 -4.53 -4.94 27.35
C CYS A 117 -4.53 -4.74 28.87
N LEU A 118 -4.94 -3.56 29.35
CA LEU A 118 -5.33 -3.37 30.75
C LEU A 118 -6.73 -3.96 30.97
N PRO A 119 -7.08 -4.44 32.18
CA PRO A 119 -8.45 -4.85 32.49
C PRO A 119 -9.38 -3.64 32.37
N ILE A 120 -10.18 -3.64 31.32
CA ILE A 120 -11.20 -2.64 31.05
C ILE A 120 -12.43 -3.01 31.91
N PRO A 121 -13.03 -2.07 32.67
CA PRO A 121 -14.31 -2.27 33.34
C PRO A 121 -15.34 -2.93 32.40
N THR A 122 -16.17 -3.83 32.90
CA THR A 122 -17.04 -4.66 32.05
C THR A 122 -18.03 -3.84 31.20
N ASP A 123 -18.40 -2.66 31.65
CA ASP A 123 -19.23 -1.65 31.00
C ASP A 123 -18.51 -0.85 29.89
N GLU A 124 -17.18 -0.85 29.90
CA GLU A 124 -16.31 -0.27 28.87
C GLU A 124 -15.83 -1.32 27.85
N THR A 125 -16.37 -2.55 27.88
CA THR A 125 -15.96 -3.57 26.90
C THR A 125 -16.27 -3.09 25.48
N PRO A 126 -15.25 -2.97 24.59
CA PRO A 126 -15.46 -2.59 23.20
C PRO A 126 -16.33 -3.60 22.46
N CYS A 127 -17.00 -3.15 21.40
CA CYS A 127 -17.86 -4.00 20.56
C CYS A 127 -18.96 -4.75 21.31
N LYS A 128 -19.39 -4.18 22.43
CA LYS A 128 -20.64 -4.54 23.08
C LYS A 128 -21.63 -3.39 22.94
N PRO A 129 -22.90 -3.69 22.60
CA PRO A 129 -23.97 -2.70 22.68
C PRO A 129 -23.96 -1.96 24.01
N PHE A 130 -24.53 -0.75 24.04
CA PHE A 130 -24.76 -0.08 25.31
C PHE A 130 -25.74 -0.89 26.16
N ALA A 131 -25.64 -0.75 27.49
CA ALA A 131 -26.58 -1.41 28.40
C ALA A 131 -28.02 -0.89 28.22
N ASP A 132 -28.15 0.36 27.76
CA ASP A 132 -29.41 1.02 27.46
C ASP A 132 -29.33 1.71 26.08
N HIS A 133 -30.32 1.43 25.23
CA HIS A 133 -30.42 2.02 23.90
C HIS A 133 -30.63 3.54 23.94
N SER A 134 -31.32 4.05 24.97
CA SER A 134 -31.54 5.50 25.12
C SER A 134 -30.21 6.22 25.37
N HIS A 135 -29.34 5.62 26.19
CA HIS A 135 -27.97 6.08 26.36
C HIS A 135 -27.17 6.03 25.04
N ALA A 136 -27.30 4.97 24.25
CA ALA A 136 -26.66 4.88 22.93
C ALA A 136 -27.09 6.03 22.01
N LEU A 137 -28.39 6.34 21.93
CA LEU A 137 -28.92 7.45 21.14
C LEU A 137 -28.41 8.82 21.61
N ASN A 138 -28.26 9.02 22.92
CA ASN A 138 -27.70 10.26 23.47
C ASN A 138 -26.21 10.42 23.10
N VAL A 139 -25.43 9.35 23.19
CA VAL A 139 -24.02 9.35 22.77
C VAL A 139 -23.91 9.59 21.27
N TRP A 140 -24.73 8.89 20.46
CA TRP A 140 -24.78 9.10 19.01
C TRP A 140 -25.14 10.53 18.66
N ALA A 141 -26.17 11.10 19.28
CA ALA A 141 -26.62 12.47 19.00
C ALA A 141 -25.55 13.50 19.36
N ALA A 142 -24.86 13.33 20.50
CA ALA A 142 -23.76 14.20 20.89
C ALA A 142 -22.58 14.10 19.92
N GLN A 143 -22.12 12.88 19.60
CA GLN A 143 -20.95 12.65 18.77
C GLN A 143 -21.19 13.03 17.30
N SER A 144 -22.33 12.64 16.72
CA SER A 144 -22.66 12.96 15.32
C SER A 144 -22.79 14.46 15.07
N ALA A 145 -23.23 15.23 16.07
CA ALA A 145 -23.37 16.68 15.96
C ALA A 145 -22.02 17.42 15.98
N SER A 146 -21.04 16.92 16.74
CA SER A 146 -19.79 17.66 16.99
C SER A 146 -18.55 17.05 16.35
N LEU A 147 -18.41 15.72 16.37
CA LEU A 147 -17.16 15.04 16.00
C LEU A 147 -16.74 15.31 14.54
N PRO A 148 -17.61 15.20 13.52
CA PRO A 148 -17.21 15.48 12.14
C PRO A 148 -16.67 16.90 11.96
N LEU A 149 -17.30 17.89 12.59
CA LEU A 149 -16.90 19.29 12.49
C LEU A 149 -15.60 19.57 13.25
N GLN A 150 -15.47 19.02 14.47
CA GLN A 150 -14.26 19.17 15.28
C GLN A 150 -13.05 18.56 14.60
N LEU A 151 -13.16 17.33 14.09
CA LEU A 151 -12.06 16.66 13.39
C LEU A 151 -11.69 17.41 12.11
N ALA A 152 -12.67 17.81 11.29
CA ALA A 152 -12.38 18.60 10.10
C ALA A 152 -11.69 19.93 10.41
N GLY A 153 -12.06 20.58 11.52
CA GLY A 153 -11.43 21.81 11.99
C GLY A 153 -10.00 21.61 12.48
N VAL A 154 -9.77 20.63 13.36
CA VAL A 154 -8.44 20.30 13.92
C VAL A 154 -7.48 19.85 12.82
N LEU A 155 -7.94 18.98 11.93
CA LEU A 155 -7.16 18.42 10.81
C LEU A 155 -7.05 19.38 9.63
N ARG A 156 -7.82 20.48 9.64
CA ARG A 156 -7.95 21.45 8.54
C ARG A 156 -8.27 20.78 7.20
N CYS A 157 -9.14 19.77 7.24
CA CYS A 157 -9.47 18.93 6.09
C CYS A 157 -10.97 18.62 6.10
N LEU A 158 -11.74 19.36 5.27
CA LEU A 158 -13.20 19.19 5.18
C LEU A 158 -13.62 17.85 4.56
N GLU A 159 -12.74 17.19 3.82
CA GLU A 159 -13.02 15.86 3.24
C GLU A 159 -13.24 14.79 4.33
N VAL A 160 -12.48 14.88 5.43
CA VAL A 160 -12.65 13.99 6.60
C VAL A 160 -14.04 14.13 7.20
N LYS A 161 -14.64 15.33 7.18
CA LYS A 161 -16.03 15.53 7.64
C LYS A 161 -17.01 14.60 6.90
N GLY A 162 -16.84 14.46 5.58
CA GLY A 162 -17.74 13.64 4.76
C GLY A 162 -17.71 12.17 5.17
N VAL A 163 -16.51 11.64 5.44
CA VAL A 163 -16.32 10.26 5.92
C VAL A 163 -17.06 10.04 7.24
N TRP A 164 -16.86 10.93 8.21
CA TRP A 164 -17.51 10.84 9.51
C TRP A 164 -19.03 11.07 9.44
N ASP A 165 -19.50 11.95 8.57
CA ASP A 165 -20.94 12.13 8.33
C ASP A 165 -21.58 10.82 7.85
N GLU A 166 -20.96 10.10 6.92
CA GLU A 166 -21.49 8.82 6.43
C GLU A 166 -21.41 7.71 7.49
N TYR A 167 -20.34 7.70 8.29
CA TYR A 167 -20.21 6.80 9.44
C TYR A 167 -21.40 6.94 10.39
N PHE A 168 -21.74 8.19 10.77
CA PHE A 168 -22.86 8.46 11.67
C PHE A 168 -24.23 8.28 11.03
N LYS A 169 -24.35 8.39 9.69
CA LYS A 169 -25.59 8.03 8.98
C LYS A 169 -25.83 6.52 8.91
N GLY A 170 -24.78 5.70 9.08
CA GLY A 170 -24.88 4.24 9.02
C GLY A 170 -25.19 3.71 7.61
N THR A 171 -24.66 4.35 6.57
CA THR A 171 -24.94 4.03 5.15
C THR A 171 -23.87 3.16 4.49
N SER A 172 -22.67 3.07 5.09
CA SER A 172 -21.49 2.43 4.51
C SER A 172 -21.10 2.94 3.11
N ALA A 173 -21.37 4.21 2.81
CA ALA A 173 -21.00 4.82 1.55
C ALA A 173 -19.47 4.89 1.40
N ALA A 174 -18.95 4.40 0.27
CA ALA A 174 -17.51 4.37 0.04
C ALA A 174 -16.94 5.75 -0.34
N PHE A 175 -15.72 6.03 0.12
CA PHE A 175 -14.94 7.20 -0.28
C PHE A 175 -13.70 6.81 -1.07
N SER A 176 -13.34 7.65 -2.04
CA SER A 176 -12.09 7.53 -2.78
C SER A 176 -11.41 8.88 -2.85
N PHE A 177 -10.13 8.89 -2.52
CA PHE A 177 -9.27 10.06 -2.48
C PHE A 177 -8.10 9.85 -3.45
N ASP A 178 -8.28 10.27 -4.70
CA ASP A 178 -7.32 10.09 -5.80
C ASP A 178 -6.79 11.43 -6.36
N SER A 179 -7.44 12.54 -6.01
CA SER A 179 -7.06 13.86 -6.50
C SER A 179 -5.82 14.41 -5.79
N PRO A 180 -4.83 14.98 -6.51
CA PRO A 180 -3.73 15.72 -5.91
C PRO A 180 -4.17 16.94 -5.08
N SER A 181 -5.39 17.45 -5.29
CA SER A 181 -5.97 18.54 -4.49
C SER A 181 -6.62 18.07 -3.19
N SER A 182 -6.77 16.76 -2.98
CA SER A 182 -7.36 16.20 -1.77
C SER A 182 -6.49 16.50 -0.56
N CYS A 183 -7.12 17.00 0.51
CA CYS A 183 -6.41 17.24 1.76
C CYS A 183 -6.02 15.91 2.44
N VAL A 184 -6.79 14.84 2.25
CA VAL A 184 -6.45 13.48 2.69
C VAL A 184 -5.21 12.97 1.95
N VAL A 185 -5.18 13.03 0.61
CA VAL A 185 -4.00 12.61 -0.19
C VAL A 185 -2.76 13.41 0.22
N ALA A 186 -2.91 14.73 0.34
CA ALA A 186 -1.80 15.60 0.75
C ALA A 186 -1.33 15.30 2.17
N ALA A 187 -2.21 14.84 3.07
CA ALA A 187 -1.86 14.44 4.43
C ALA A 187 -1.17 13.07 4.46
N ALA A 188 -1.65 12.10 3.67
CA ALA A 188 -1.04 10.77 3.52
C ALA A 188 0.42 10.86 3.06
N LYS A 189 0.70 11.70 2.05
CA LYS A 189 2.07 11.96 1.57
C LYS A 189 2.98 12.63 2.60
N ARG A 190 2.41 13.41 3.52
CA ARG A 190 3.15 14.22 4.50
C ARG A 190 3.31 13.55 5.86
N ASP A 191 2.60 12.45 6.13
CA ASP A 191 2.80 11.66 7.34
C ASP A 191 4.25 11.12 7.34
N PRO A 192 5.09 11.50 8.32
CA PRO A 192 6.51 11.15 8.29
C PRO A 192 6.77 9.63 8.33
N THR A 193 5.93 8.89 9.05
CA THR A 193 6.07 7.44 9.22
C THR A 193 5.67 6.73 7.94
N ALA A 194 4.48 7.05 7.43
CA ALA A 194 3.96 6.47 6.21
C ALA A 194 4.86 6.80 5.00
N ALA A 195 5.30 8.06 4.87
CA ALA A 195 6.19 8.48 3.80
C ALA A 195 7.53 7.71 3.83
N ALA A 196 8.13 7.51 5.01
CA ALA A 196 9.37 6.77 5.15
C ALA A 196 9.20 5.27 4.81
N GLN A 197 8.09 4.66 5.21
CA GLN A 197 7.76 3.27 4.90
C GLN A 197 7.51 3.07 3.40
N ALA A 198 6.70 3.94 2.78
CA ALA A 198 6.42 3.92 1.35
C ALA A 198 7.69 4.13 0.52
N GLU A 199 8.55 5.09 0.92
CA GLU A 199 9.83 5.34 0.28
C GLU A 199 10.78 4.13 0.39
N THR A 200 10.84 3.50 1.56
CA THR A 200 11.65 2.28 1.76
C THR A 200 11.16 1.14 0.85
N ALA A 201 9.84 0.91 0.78
CA ALA A 201 9.25 -0.09 -0.09
C ALA A 201 9.58 0.20 -1.56
N ALA A 202 9.44 1.45 -1.99
CA ALA A 202 9.77 1.87 -3.34
C ALA A 202 11.25 1.65 -3.69
N ILE A 203 12.18 1.96 -2.78
CA ILE A 203 13.61 1.67 -2.97
C ILE A 203 13.85 0.18 -3.18
N GLN A 204 13.24 -0.68 -2.36
CA GLN A 204 13.43 -2.13 -2.44
C GLN A 204 12.81 -2.71 -3.71
N LEU A 205 11.62 -2.25 -4.11
CA LEU A 205 10.98 -2.65 -5.36
C LEU A 205 11.82 -2.22 -6.57
N PHE A 206 12.33 -0.99 -6.59
CA PHE A 206 13.18 -0.52 -7.68
C PHE A 206 14.48 -1.33 -7.79
N LYS A 207 15.09 -1.69 -6.65
CA LYS A 207 16.19 -2.65 -6.61
C LYS A 207 15.78 -4.00 -7.20
N GLY A 208 14.61 -4.53 -6.83
CA GLY A 208 14.09 -5.79 -7.35
C GLY A 208 13.82 -5.78 -8.85
N ILE A 209 13.37 -4.65 -9.41
CA ILE A 209 13.24 -4.45 -10.86
C ILE A 209 14.62 -4.51 -11.51
N LYS A 210 15.61 -3.78 -10.98
CA LYS A 210 16.98 -3.76 -11.52
C LYS A 210 17.62 -5.14 -11.54
N GLU A 211 17.40 -5.94 -10.50
CA GLU A 211 17.91 -7.30 -10.44
C GLU A 211 17.21 -8.25 -11.43
N ASN A 212 15.96 -7.96 -11.78
CA ASN A 212 15.20 -8.73 -12.77
C ASN A 212 15.43 -8.24 -14.22
N LEU A 213 16.08 -7.08 -14.42
CA LEU A 213 16.33 -6.50 -15.75
C LEU A 213 16.89 -7.51 -16.76
N PRO A 214 17.91 -8.34 -16.46
CA PRO A 214 18.43 -9.31 -17.42
C PRO A 214 17.38 -10.28 -17.96
N ALA A 215 16.37 -10.63 -17.16
CA ALA A 215 15.27 -11.49 -17.58
C ALA A 215 14.22 -10.71 -18.39
N LEU A 216 13.92 -9.46 -17.98
CA LEU A 216 12.92 -8.62 -18.64
C LEU A 216 13.34 -8.19 -20.04
N VAL A 217 14.64 -7.97 -20.28
CA VAL A 217 15.16 -7.51 -21.59
C VAL A 217 15.72 -8.64 -22.46
N ARG A 218 15.67 -9.90 -21.99
CA ARG A 218 16.27 -11.06 -22.67
C ARG A 218 15.77 -11.25 -24.10
N ASP A 219 14.48 -11.00 -24.31
CA ASP A 219 13.82 -11.27 -25.60
C ASP A 219 13.74 -10.00 -26.49
N VAL A 220 14.38 -8.90 -26.08
CA VAL A 220 14.43 -7.66 -26.87
C VAL A 220 15.33 -7.85 -28.07
N ARG A 221 14.82 -7.52 -29.27
CA ARG A 221 15.58 -7.57 -30.52
C ARG A 221 15.67 -6.18 -31.14
N PRO A 222 16.76 -5.87 -31.87
CA PRO A 222 16.81 -4.67 -32.69
C PRO A 222 15.65 -4.68 -33.69
N GLY A 223 14.91 -3.58 -33.77
CA GLY A 223 13.99 -3.34 -34.89
C GLY A 223 14.77 -3.17 -36.20
N PRO A 224 14.15 -3.41 -37.37
CA PRO A 224 14.83 -3.38 -38.66
C PRO A 224 15.29 -1.98 -39.13
N VAL A 225 14.93 -0.91 -38.42
CA VAL A 225 15.26 0.48 -38.82
C VAL A 225 15.63 1.30 -37.58
N ASP A 226 16.85 1.85 -37.58
CA ASP A 226 17.27 2.86 -36.62
C ASP A 226 16.73 4.23 -37.06
N LEU A 227 15.65 4.67 -36.42
CA LEU A 227 15.00 5.97 -36.67
C LEU A 227 15.42 7.03 -35.63
N GLY A 228 16.51 6.81 -34.88
CA GLY A 228 16.97 7.75 -33.85
C GLY A 228 16.13 7.76 -32.56
N GLY A 229 15.29 6.73 -32.36
CA GLY A 229 14.54 6.50 -31.12
C GLY A 229 15.12 5.35 -30.29
N PRO A 230 14.51 5.03 -29.12
CA PRO A 230 14.86 3.81 -28.39
C PRO A 230 14.64 2.58 -29.28
N VAL A 231 15.56 1.61 -29.20
CA VAL A 231 15.49 0.31 -29.89
C VAL A 231 14.18 -0.43 -29.52
N ALA A 232 13.78 -0.34 -28.26
CA ALA A 232 12.52 -0.87 -27.77
C ALA A 232 12.05 -0.11 -26.53
N VAL A 233 10.73 -0.08 -26.31
CA VAL A 233 10.12 0.43 -25.07
C VAL A 233 9.24 -0.68 -24.49
N LEU A 234 9.62 -1.20 -23.33
CA LEU A 234 8.83 -2.19 -22.60
C LEU A 234 7.99 -1.48 -21.54
N ARG A 235 6.72 -1.87 -21.44
CA ARG A 235 5.80 -1.42 -20.38
C ARG A 235 5.33 -2.66 -19.63
N ILE A 236 5.76 -2.80 -18.38
CA ILE A 236 5.58 -4.03 -17.60
C ILE A 236 4.88 -3.65 -16.29
N PRO A 237 3.74 -4.29 -15.94
CA PRO A 237 3.14 -4.11 -14.62
C PRO A 237 4.15 -4.42 -13.50
N LEU A 238 4.16 -3.61 -12.44
CA LEU A 238 5.14 -3.72 -11.36
C LEU A 238 5.27 -5.14 -10.79
N ALA A 239 4.16 -5.81 -10.53
CA ALA A 239 4.12 -7.18 -10.00
C ALA A 239 4.81 -8.22 -10.90
N GLN A 240 4.94 -7.95 -12.21
CA GLN A 240 5.65 -8.81 -13.17
C GLN A 240 7.11 -8.37 -13.35
N ALA A 241 7.40 -7.08 -13.15
CA ALA A 241 8.72 -6.52 -13.35
C ALA A 241 9.66 -6.82 -12.17
N VAL A 242 9.14 -6.94 -10.95
CA VAL A 242 9.96 -7.14 -9.77
C VAL A 242 10.40 -8.62 -9.62
N ALA A 243 11.62 -8.86 -9.14
CA ALA A 243 12.05 -10.22 -8.77
C ALA A 243 11.24 -10.75 -7.58
N SER A 244 10.94 -12.07 -7.58
CA SER A 244 10.06 -12.73 -6.61
C SER A 244 10.40 -12.47 -5.13
N ARG A 245 11.69 -12.37 -4.80
CA ARG A 245 12.16 -12.10 -3.43
C ARG A 245 11.76 -10.73 -2.86
N PHE A 246 11.27 -9.81 -3.70
CA PHE A 246 10.79 -8.50 -3.28
C PHE A 246 9.27 -8.38 -3.30
N HIS A 247 8.52 -9.45 -3.57
CA HIS A 247 7.05 -9.40 -3.60
C HIS A 247 6.45 -8.95 -2.25
N LEU A 248 7.15 -9.16 -1.14
CA LEU A 248 6.71 -8.65 0.17
C LEU A 248 6.59 -7.11 0.21
N PHE A 249 7.32 -6.40 -0.65
CA PHE A 249 7.26 -4.94 -0.75
C PHE A 249 6.16 -4.45 -1.69
N LEU A 250 5.45 -5.36 -2.38
CA LEU A 250 4.23 -5.01 -3.11
C LEU A 250 3.08 -4.67 -2.15
N HIS A 251 3.10 -5.23 -0.92
CA HIS A 251 2.13 -4.93 0.13
C HIS A 251 2.83 -4.40 1.40
N PRO A 252 3.45 -3.20 1.34
CA PRO A 252 4.20 -2.69 2.48
C PRO A 252 3.31 -2.42 3.69
N LEU A 253 3.91 -2.51 4.88
CA LEU A 253 3.26 -2.05 6.11
C LEU A 253 3.40 -0.53 6.20
N ILE A 254 2.44 0.19 5.62
CA ILE A 254 2.31 1.64 5.75
C ILE A 254 1.31 1.95 6.85
N THR A 255 1.78 2.66 7.88
CA THR A 255 1.02 3.00 9.09
C THR A 255 0.88 4.51 9.20
N TYR A 256 -0.34 5.00 9.41
CA TYR A 256 -0.64 6.41 9.58
C TYR A 256 -0.91 6.69 11.07
N ASN A 257 0.08 7.22 11.77
CA ASN A 257 0.08 7.26 13.24
C ASN A 257 0.00 8.66 13.85
N ASP A 258 0.03 9.73 13.03
CA ASP A 258 -0.13 11.09 13.54
C ASP A 258 -1.62 11.42 13.76
N PRO A 259 -2.12 11.54 15.01
CA PRO A 259 -3.54 11.78 15.27
C PRO A 259 -4.04 13.14 14.75
N PHE A 260 -3.13 14.04 14.37
CA PHE A 260 -3.46 15.34 13.75
C PHE A 260 -3.32 15.33 12.22
N ASN A 261 -3.05 14.18 11.63
CA ASN A 261 -2.99 13.98 10.19
C ASN A 261 -4.33 13.45 9.67
N ALA A 262 -4.85 14.04 8.59
CA ALA A 262 -6.14 13.68 8.03
C ALA A 262 -6.22 12.23 7.55
N ALA A 263 -5.15 11.70 6.96
CA ALA A 263 -5.11 10.29 6.51
C ALA A 263 -5.06 9.34 7.71
N ALA A 264 -4.24 9.64 8.72
CA ALA A 264 -4.17 8.86 9.96
C ALA A 264 -5.47 8.80 10.74
N ASN A 265 -6.30 9.85 10.63
CA ASN A 265 -7.59 9.88 11.29
C ASN A 265 -8.60 8.89 10.70
N ILE A 266 -8.45 8.50 9.42
CA ILE A 266 -9.44 7.65 8.72
C ILE A 266 -8.87 6.32 8.21
N ALA A 267 -7.56 6.18 8.03
CA ALA A 267 -6.91 5.00 7.45
C ALA A 267 -5.88 4.32 8.38
N GLY A 268 -5.99 4.58 9.69
CA GLY A 268 -4.97 4.36 10.74
C GLY A 268 -3.88 3.29 10.52
N ASP A 269 -3.90 2.25 11.36
CA ASP A 269 -2.99 1.10 11.26
C ASP A 269 -3.60 0.02 10.37
N ALA A 270 -2.77 -0.70 9.60
CA ALA A 270 -3.27 -1.79 8.77
C ALA A 270 -3.69 -2.99 9.63
N GLY A 271 -4.99 -3.26 9.75
CA GLY A 271 -5.52 -4.46 10.36
C GLY A 271 -5.19 -5.69 9.49
N LYS A 272 -4.33 -6.59 9.98
CA LYS A 272 -4.07 -7.89 9.31
C LYS A 272 -4.63 -9.05 10.14
N ASN A 273 -5.09 -10.09 9.45
CA ASN A 273 -5.60 -11.33 10.04
C ASN A 273 -6.99 -11.18 10.69
N GLY A 274 -7.93 -10.54 10.01
CA GLY A 274 -9.28 -10.33 10.54
C GLY A 274 -9.37 -9.21 11.58
N GLN A 275 -8.45 -8.25 11.51
CA GLN A 275 -8.52 -6.99 12.26
C GLN A 275 -8.99 -5.80 11.42
N GLY A 276 -9.37 -6.02 10.16
CA GLY A 276 -10.15 -5.05 9.39
C GLY A 276 -11.63 -5.41 9.41
N SER A 277 -12.44 -4.57 8.76
CA SER A 277 -13.88 -4.69 8.65
C SER A 277 -14.36 -6.11 8.32
N ASP A 278 -15.36 -6.56 9.08
CA ASP A 278 -16.03 -7.83 8.82
C ASP A 278 -16.84 -7.81 7.51
N ILE A 279 -17.17 -6.62 7.01
CA ILE A 279 -17.90 -6.40 5.76
C ILE A 279 -16.95 -6.15 4.58
N PHE A 280 -15.92 -5.34 4.76
CA PHE A 280 -15.06 -4.86 3.66
C PHE A 280 -13.71 -5.60 3.54
N GLY A 281 -13.41 -6.48 4.50
CA GLY A 281 -12.21 -7.29 4.55
C GLY A 281 -11.01 -6.55 5.14
N ASP A 282 -9.87 -7.24 5.18
CA ASP A 282 -8.62 -6.70 5.73
C ASP A 282 -8.18 -5.41 5.01
N ASP A 283 -7.57 -4.52 5.79
CA ASP A 283 -6.95 -3.31 5.27
C ASP A 283 -5.64 -3.66 4.55
N ASP A 284 -5.41 -3.03 3.40
CA ASP A 284 -4.25 -3.31 2.57
C ASP A 284 -3.61 -2.03 2.05
N ARG A 285 -2.31 -2.08 1.83
CA ARG A 285 -1.58 -1.01 1.16
C ARG A 285 -0.74 -1.65 0.09
N GLU A 286 -1.04 -1.33 -1.15
CA GLU A 286 -0.41 -1.93 -2.32
C GLU A 286 0.47 -0.90 -3.03
N MET A 287 1.67 -1.32 -3.41
CA MET A 287 2.52 -0.60 -4.35
C MET A 287 2.19 -1.08 -5.76
N GLN A 288 1.72 -0.16 -6.59
CA GLN A 288 1.34 -0.42 -7.97
C GLN A 288 2.17 0.43 -8.95
N GLY A 289 1.88 0.26 -10.24
CA GLY A 289 2.41 1.10 -11.30
C GLY A 289 2.92 0.31 -12.51
N THR A 290 3.32 1.05 -13.54
CA THR A 290 3.93 0.50 -14.75
C THR A 290 5.42 0.84 -14.78
N VAL A 291 6.25 -0.18 -14.92
CA VAL A 291 7.67 -0.05 -15.16
C VAL A 291 7.89 0.15 -16.65
N VAL A 292 8.61 1.22 -17.00
CA VAL A 292 8.98 1.55 -18.38
C VAL A 292 10.48 1.32 -18.56
N ILE A 293 10.85 0.46 -19.50
CA ILE A 293 12.24 0.16 -19.86
C ILE A 293 12.47 0.63 -21.29
N GLU A 294 13.21 1.71 -21.45
CA GLU A 294 13.63 2.25 -22.75
C GLU A 294 15.00 1.67 -23.10
N VAL A 295 15.03 0.67 -23.98
CA VAL A 295 16.28 0.09 -24.49
C VAL A 295 16.86 1.03 -25.55
N ARG A 296 18.07 1.55 -25.32
CA ARG A 296 18.73 2.49 -26.24
C ARG A 296 19.78 1.81 -27.11
N ASN A 297 20.45 0.77 -26.63
CA ASN A 297 21.51 0.09 -27.37
C ASN A 297 21.59 -1.40 -27.01
N ILE A 298 21.92 -2.22 -28.00
CA ILE A 298 22.21 -3.65 -27.87
C ILE A 298 23.57 -3.88 -28.53
N ASP A 299 24.59 -4.19 -27.72
CA ASP A 299 25.92 -4.50 -28.21
C ASP A 299 25.87 -5.82 -29.02
N PRO A 300 26.18 -5.80 -30.32
CA PRO A 300 26.09 -6.98 -31.16
C PRO A 300 27.14 -8.06 -30.83
N VAL A 301 28.21 -7.69 -30.13
CA VAL A 301 29.30 -8.60 -29.77
C VAL A 301 29.02 -9.28 -28.44
N THR A 302 28.70 -8.51 -27.41
CA THR A 302 28.51 -9.03 -26.05
C THR A 302 27.06 -9.41 -25.76
N GLY A 303 26.11 -8.93 -26.57
CA GLY A 303 24.67 -9.00 -26.27
C GLY A 303 24.26 -8.08 -25.13
N ALA A 304 25.14 -7.19 -24.64
CA ALA A 304 24.81 -6.25 -23.57
C ALA A 304 23.68 -5.30 -24.02
N VAL A 305 22.65 -5.19 -23.19
CA VAL A 305 21.52 -4.30 -23.39
C VAL A 305 21.67 -3.11 -22.45
N SER A 306 21.59 -1.90 -22.98
CA SER A 306 21.65 -0.67 -22.20
C SER A 306 20.52 0.29 -22.55
N GLY A 307 20.14 1.13 -21.59
CA GLY A 307 18.96 1.96 -21.71
C GLY A 307 18.62 2.72 -20.44
N GLU A 308 17.36 3.12 -20.32
CA GLU A 308 16.81 3.79 -19.15
C GLU A 308 15.66 2.99 -18.56
N LEU A 309 15.68 2.86 -17.24
CA LEU A 309 14.61 2.29 -16.45
C LEU A 309 13.86 3.44 -15.76
N ARG A 310 12.54 3.48 -15.89
CA ARG A 310 11.66 4.48 -15.28
C ARG A 310 10.49 3.81 -14.58
N TRP A 311 10.12 4.30 -13.41
CA TRP A 311 8.94 3.86 -12.67
C TRP A 311 8.44 4.99 -11.78
N VAL A 312 7.14 5.25 -11.82
CA VAL A 312 6.45 6.12 -10.85
C VAL A 312 5.76 5.19 -9.86
N PRO A 313 6.22 5.11 -8.60
CA PRO A 313 5.56 4.29 -7.59
C PRO A 313 4.19 4.88 -7.28
N HIS A 314 3.15 4.05 -7.37
CA HIS A 314 1.80 4.39 -6.98
C HIS A 314 1.44 3.65 -5.68
N VAL A 315 0.95 4.35 -4.67
CA VAL A 315 0.47 3.76 -3.42
C VAL A 315 -1.06 3.73 -3.48
N HIS A 316 -1.62 2.52 -3.38
CA HIS A 316 -3.05 2.29 -3.23
C HIS A 316 -3.32 1.84 -1.79
N VAL A 317 -4.02 2.66 -1.02
CA VAL A 317 -4.46 2.32 0.34
C VAL A 317 -5.91 1.91 0.26
N LYS A 318 -6.21 0.71 0.74
CA LYS A 318 -7.57 0.23 1.00
C LYS A 318 -7.74 0.10 2.51
N ASP A 319 -8.74 0.78 3.05
CA ASP A 319 -8.98 0.84 4.48
C ASP A 319 -10.46 0.99 4.79
N THR A 320 -10.82 0.90 6.06
CA THR A 320 -12.18 1.10 6.53
C THR A 320 -12.17 1.89 7.84
N VAL A 321 -13.01 2.92 7.95
CA VAL A 321 -13.32 3.46 9.27
C VAL A 321 -14.26 2.49 9.96
N ASP A 322 -13.70 1.64 10.81
CA ASP A 322 -14.39 0.68 11.66
C ASP A 322 -13.85 0.70 13.09
N PHE A 323 -14.67 0.27 14.04
CA PHE A 323 -14.26 0.07 15.44
C PHE A 323 -14.61 -1.35 15.94
N CYS A 324 -15.31 -2.15 15.14
CA CYS A 324 -15.79 -3.49 15.46
C CYS A 324 -15.81 -4.49 14.30
N PRO A 325 -14.75 -5.32 14.14
CA PRO A 325 -13.51 -5.32 14.90
C PRO A 325 -12.57 -4.22 14.41
N GLY A 326 -12.06 -3.35 15.30
CA GLY A 326 -11.12 -2.31 14.91
C GLY A 326 -10.07 -2.01 16.00
N ASN A 327 -8.96 -1.39 15.60
CA ASN A 327 -7.93 -0.95 16.54
C ASN A 327 -8.39 0.31 17.29
N LEU A 328 -8.72 0.16 18.57
CA LEU A 328 -9.16 1.27 19.42
C LEU A 328 -8.07 2.29 19.75
N GLY A 329 -6.82 2.01 19.37
CA GLY A 329 -5.68 2.86 19.63
C GLY A 329 -5.22 2.85 21.08
N ASN A 330 -4.40 3.85 21.40
CA ASN A 330 -3.83 4.05 22.73
C ASN A 330 -4.87 4.53 23.75
N PRO A 331 -4.59 4.52 25.07
CA PRO A 331 -5.57 4.87 26.11
C PRO A 331 -6.26 6.24 25.93
N ALA A 332 -5.59 7.23 25.34
CA ALA A 332 -6.21 8.53 25.08
C ALA A 332 -7.24 8.44 23.94
N GLN A 333 -6.91 7.72 22.86
CA GLN A 333 -7.82 7.49 21.73
C GLN A 333 -9.05 6.67 22.15
N ARG A 334 -8.89 5.74 23.10
CA ARG A 334 -9.98 4.91 23.64
C ARG A 334 -11.15 5.69 24.23
N SER A 335 -10.91 6.90 24.74
CA SER A 335 -11.99 7.78 25.23
C SER A 335 -13.00 8.16 24.14
N ILE A 336 -12.59 8.10 22.86
CA ILE A 336 -13.42 8.37 21.69
C ILE A 336 -13.80 7.06 21.01
N THR A 337 -12.84 6.16 20.77
CA THR A 337 -13.07 4.95 19.96
C THR A 337 -13.91 3.89 20.69
N ILE A 338 -13.87 3.79 22.02
CA ILE A 338 -14.75 2.86 22.76
C ILE A 338 -16.22 3.23 22.56
N PRO A 339 -16.69 4.48 22.84
CA PRO A 339 -18.06 4.88 22.52
C PRO A 339 -18.46 4.58 21.07
N LEU A 340 -17.59 4.86 20.09
CA LEU A 340 -17.86 4.60 18.67
C LEU A 340 -18.03 3.10 18.38
N SER A 341 -17.16 2.24 18.92
CA SER A 341 -17.29 0.77 18.81
C SER A 341 -18.62 0.25 19.36
N LYS A 342 -19.12 0.85 20.44
CA LYS A 342 -20.40 0.46 21.03
C LYS A 342 -21.57 0.94 20.18
N LEU A 343 -21.46 2.09 19.51
CA LEU A 343 -22.47 2.57 18.57
C LEU A 343 -22.58 1.66 17.32
N GLU A 344 -21.45 1.14 16.82
CA GLU A 344 -21.47 0.14 15.73
C GLU A 344 -22.12 -1.15 16.19
N ALA A 345 -21.76 -1.65 17.38
CA ALA A 345 -22.37 -2.85 17.95
C ALA A 345 -23.88 -2.71 18.18
N GLU A 346 -24.36 -1.48 18.43
CA GLU A 346 -25.79 -1.13 18.53
C GLU A 346 -26.49 -1.06 17.15
N GLY A 347 -25.71 -0.98 16.06
CA GLY A 347 -26.20 -0.79 14.70
C GLY A 347 -26.61 0.67 14.38
N LEU A 348 -26.16 1.64 15.18
CA LEU A 348 -26.43 3.06 14.99
C LEU A 348 -25.44 3.74 14.03
N THR A 349 -24.27 3.13 13.84
CA THR A 349 -23.24 3.54 12.88
C THR A 349 -22.82 2.34 12.05
N ARG A 350 -22.11 2.58 10.95
CA ARG A 350 -21.56 1.51 10.11
C ARG A 350 -20.20 1.88 9.56
N ASP A 351 -19.42 0.85 9.32
CA ASP A 351 -18.16 0.83 8.60
C ASP A 351 -18.21 1.66 7.32
N VAL A 352 -17.19 2.49 7.12
CA VAL A 352 -17.06 3.34 5.93
C VAL A 352 -15.80 2.96 5.17
N PRO A 353 -15.92 2.28 4.02
CA PRO A 353 -14.75 1.89 3.24
C PRO A 353 -14.13 3.11 2.56
N ILE A 354 -12.81 3.20 2.63
CA ILE A 354 -12.05 4.30 2.04
C ILE A 354 -10.93 3.76 1.14
N THR A 355 -10.62 4.53 0.11
CA THR A 355 -9.45 4.32 -0.73
C THR A 355 -8.65 5.61 -0.84
N ILE A 356 -7.32 5.52 -0.75
CA ILE A 356 -6.41 6.66 -0.93
C ILE A 356 -5.37 6.26 -1.98
N ASP A 357 -5.32 7.01 -3.07
CA ASP A 357 -4.46 6.74 -4.21
C ASP A 357 -3.49 7.90 -4.42
N TYR A 358 -2.19 7.61 -4.43
CA TYR A 358 -1.20 8.65 -4.62
C TYR A 358 0.15 8.21 -5.17
N ASP A 359 0.73 9.05 -6.02
CA ASP A 359 2.08 8.82 -6.57
C ASP A 359 3.19 9.32 -5.63
N LEU A 360 4.27 8.56 -5.55
CA LEU A 360 5.57 8.98 -5.02
C LEU A 360 6.42 9.62 -6.11
N GLU A 361 7.59 10.15 -5.73
CA GLU A 361 8.54 10.70 -6.67
C GLU A 361 8.98 9.66 -7.73
N PRO A 362 9.02 10.03 -9.02
CA PRO A 362 9.48 9.15 -10.08
C PRO A 362 10.92 8.68 -9.85
N ARG A 363 11.16 7.39 -10.12
CA ARG A 363 12.48 6.77 -10.11
C ARG A 363 12.96 6.54 -11.53
N GLN A 364 14.20 6.94 -11.81
CA GLN A 364 14.83 6.78 -13.11
C GLN A 364 16.31 6.48 -12.95
N GLU A 365 16.81 5.50 -13.71
CA GLU A 365 18.22 5.12 -13.72
C GLU A 365 18.61 4.56 -15.08
N SER A 366 19.80 4.91 -15.57
CA SER A 366 20.40 4.25 -16.73
C SER A 366 20.88 2.84 -16.35
N PHE A 367 20.72 1.87 -17.23
CA PHE A 367 21.22 0.51 -17.00
C PHE A 367 22.10 0.02 -18.14
N SER A 368 22.97 -0.95 -17.83
CA SER A 368 23.67 -1.79 -18.79
C SER A 368 23.78 -3.19 -18.20
N VAL A 369 23.17 -4.17 -18.87
CA VAL A 369 23.12 -5.56 -18.40
C VAL A 369 23.44 -6.50 -19.54
N VAL A 370 24.18 -7.58 -19.26
CA VAL A 370 24.28 -8.70 -20.19
C VAL A 370 23.16 -9.68 -19.83
N PRO A 371 22.14 -9.86 -20.70
CA PRO A 371 21.12 -10.86 -20.45
C PRO A 371 21.81 -12.21 -20.26
N LYS A 372 21.48 -12.92 -19.18
CA LYS A 372 21.88 -14.33 -19.08
C LYS A 372 21.13 -15.06 -20.17
N ILE A 373 21.80 -15.30 -21.29
CA ILE A 373 21.34 -16.27 -22.28
C ILE A 373 21.24 -17.57 -21.49
N GLY A 374 20.01 -18.04 -21.25
CA GLY A 374 19.81 -19.36 -20.67
C GLY A 374 20.61 -20.37 -21.50
N PRO A 375 20.96 -21.55 -20.94
CA PRO A 375 21.50 -22.62 -21.78
C PRO A 375 20.64 -22.70 -23.05
N PRO A 376 21.26 -22.80 -24.24
CA PRO A 376 20.52 -22.88 -25.49
C PRO A 376 19.35 -23.82 -25.27
N PRO A 377 18.12 -23.40 -25.62
CA PRO A 377 16.97 -24.25 -25.38
C PRO A 377 17.32 -25.64 -25.88
N GLY A 378 17.12 -26.65 -25.03
CA GLY A 378 17.41 -28.03 -25.41
C GLY A 378 16.78 -28.31 -26.77
N PRO A 379 17.37 -29.21 -27.58
CA PRO A 379 16.81 -29.54 -28.90
C PRO A 379 15.32 -29.75 -28.74
N VAL A 380 14.53 -29.02 -29.55
CA VAL A 380 13.07 -29.05 -29.49
C VAL A 380 12.65 -30.52 -29.41
N PRO A 381 11.97 -30.95 -28.34
CA PRO A 381 11.54 -32.32 -28.20
C PRO A 381 10.80 -32.73 -29.46
N LYS A 382 11.19 -33.86 -30.05
CA LYS A 382 10.45 -34.41 -31.17
C LYS A 382 9.02 -34.66 -30.70
N PRO A 383 8.00 -34.45 -31.55
CA PRO A 383 6.63 -34.80 -31.21
C PRO A 383 6.57 -36.24 -30.73
N ASP A 384 6.15 -36.45 -29.49
CA ASP A 384 5.94 -37.78 -28.98
C ASP A 384 4.75 -38.40 -29.70
N LYS A 385 4.90 -39.66 -30.13
CA LYS A 385 3.87 -40.42 -30.86
C LYS A 385 2.57 -40.63 -30.05
N GLY A 386 2.48 -40.09 -28.84
CA GLY A 386 1.35 -40.20 -27.92
C GLY A 386 0.43 -38.98 -27.86
N PHE A 387 0.71 -37.89 -28.58
CA PHE A 387 -0.20 -36.74 -28.58
C PHE A 387 -1.17 -36.77 -29.76
N PRO A 388 -2.49 -36.91 -29.51
CA PRO A 388 -3.45 -37.16 -30.58
C PRO A 388 -4.11 -35.90 -31.15
N ARG A 389 -3.77 -34.68 -30.68
CA ARG A 389 -4.55 -33.48 -31.03
C ARG A 389 -3.79 -32.58 -32.02
N SER A 390 -4.40 -32.44 -33.19
CA SER A 390 -4.16 -31.38 -34.16
C SER A 390 -5.54 -30.96 -34.67
N GLY A 391 -5.67 -29.71 -35.11
CA GLY A 391 -6.96 -29.19 -35.57
C GLY A 391 -7.26 -27.77 -35.10
N PRO A 392 -8.46 -27.28 -35.44
CA PRO A 392 -8.92 -25.98 -35.01
C PRO A 392 -9.12 -25.96 -33.48
N ALA A 393 -8.65 -24.87 -32.88
CA ALA A 393 -8.77 -24.62 -31.45
C ALA A 393 -8.97 -23.12 -31.19
N LYS A 394 -9.16 -22.75 -29.93
CA LYS A 394 -9.28 -21.37 -29.48
C LYS A 394 -8.53 -21.14 -28.18
N THR A 395 -8.02 -19.93 -27.99
CA THR A 395 -7.35 -19.54 -26.75
C THR A 395 -8.36 -19.38 -25.59
N THR A 396 -7.98 -19.76 -24.37
CA THR A 396 -8.84 -19.62 -23.17
C THR A 396 -8.44 -18.46 -22.27
N GLY A 397 -7.19 -18.02 -22.33
CA GLY A 397 -6.65 -16.85 -21.61
C GLY A 397 -6.56 -15.58 -22.45
N THR A 398 -6.42 -14.45 -21.78
CA THR A 398 -6.01 -13.17 -22.38
C THR A 398 -4.47 -13.07 -22.36
N LEU A 399 -3.85 -12.50 -23.40
CA LEU A 399 -2.39 -12.31 -23.52
C LEU A 399 -1.55 -13.62 -23.56
N LEU A 400 -1.91 -14.54 -24.45
CA LEU A 400 -1.16 -15.79 -24.64
C LEU A 400 0.14 -15.52 -25.42
N ARG A 401 1.29 -15.92 -24.86
CA ARG A 401 2.61 -15.77 -25.50
C ARG A 401 2.89 -16.95 -26.44
N VAL A 402 3.06 -16.64 -27.73
CA VAL A 402 3.56 -17.59 -28.73
C VAL A 402 5.09 -17.60 -28.65
N ARG A 403 5.72 -18.77 -28.53
CA ARG A 403 7.16 -18.93 -28.28
C ARG A 403 7.88 -19.67 -29.40
N THR A 404 9.21 -19.54 -29.47
CA THR A 404 10.03 -20.25 -30.48
C THR A 404 10.10 -21.76 -30.26
N GLY A 405 9.81 -22.24 -29.05
CA GLY A 405 9.80 -23.65 -28.69
C GLY A 405 8.91 -23.94 -27.48
N PRO A 406 8.76 -25.22 -27.12
CA PRO A 406 7.83 -25.67 -26.09
C PRO A 406 8.41 -25.47 -24.69
N GLY A 407 8.39 -24.24 -24.20
CA GLY A 407 8.85 -23.95 -22.84
C GLY A 407 8.93 -22.48 -22.50
N LEU A 408 8.95 -22.16 -21.21
CA LEU A 408 9.12 -20.82 -20.67
C LEU A 408 10.55 -20.29 -20.91
N GLY A 409 11.53 -21.19 -21.06
CA GLY A 409 12.90 -20.86 -21.45
C GLY A 409 13.05 -20.39 -22.90
N PHE A 410 12.07 -20.70 -23.76
CA PHE A 410 12.10 -20.27 -25.16
C PHE A 410 11.57 -18.83 -25.31
N PRO A 411 12.24 -17.96 -26.09
CA PRO A 411 11.79 -16.59 -26.33
C PRO A 411 10.35 -16.51 -26.85
N ALA A 412 9.61 -15.50 -26.41
CA ALA A 412 8.31 -15.17 -27.00
C ALA A 412 8.50 -14.48 -28.37
N LEU A 413 7.76 -14.93 -29.37
CA LEU A 413 7.71 -14.37 -30.73
C LEU A 413 6.63 -13.29 -30.87
N ARG A 414 5.43 -13.54 -30.32
CA ARG A 414 4.30 -12.61 -30.38
C ARG A 414 3.29 -12.89 -29.27
N LEU A 415 2.36 -11.96 -29.07
CA LEU A 415 1.21 -12.10 -28.18
C LEU A 415 -0.06 -12.39 -28.98
N ILE A 416 -0.94 -13.22 -28.41
CA ILE A 416 -2.34 -13.33 -28.80
C ILE A 416 -3.15 -12.64 -27.70
N GLU A 417 -3.63 -11.44 -27.99
CA GLU A 417 -4.13 -10.52 -26.96
C GLU A 417 -5.54 -10.87 -26.48
N HIS A 418 -6.35 -11.48 -27.35
CA HIS A 418 -7.76 -11.76 -27.07
C HIS A 418 -8.04 -13.21 -26.68
N LYS A 419 -8.97 -13.40 -25.74
CA LYS A 419 -9.56 -14.70 -25.42
C LYS A 419 -10.42 -15.18 -26.59
N ALA A 420 -10.56 -16.49 -26.74
CA ALA A 420 -11.32 -17.15 -27.79
C ALA A 420 -10.80 -16.83 -29.21
N THR A 421 -9.53 -16.41 -29.34
CA THR A 421 -8.90 -16.22 -30.64
C THR A 421 -8.76 -17.58 -31.31
N PRO A 422 -9.28 -17.77 -32.54
CA PRO A 422 -9.12 -19.02 -33.26
C PRO A 422 -7.65 -19.24 -33.64
N ILE A 423 -7.18 -20.47 -33.44
CA ILE A 423 -5.83 -20.91 -33.79
C ILE A 423 -5.90 -22.29 -34.44
N GLN A 424 -4.92 -22.59 -35.28
CA GLN A 424 -4.75 -23.93 -35.84
C GLN A 424 -3.59 -24.62 -35.12
N VAL A 425 -3.88 -25.73 -34.43
CA VAL A 425 -2.84 -26.57 -33.82
C VAL A 425 -2.35 -27.58 -34.86
N GLU A 426 -1.06 -27.47 -35.21
CA GLU A 426 -0.39 -28.37 -36.16
C GLU A 426 0.01 -29.68 -35.50
N SER A 427 0.52 -29.62 -34.26
CA SER A 427 0.97 -30.77 -33.48
C SER A 427 1.12 -30.40 -32.01
N GLN A 428 1.31 -31.40 -31.16
CA GLN A 428 1.57 -31.23 -29.73
C GLN A 428 2.93 -31.84 -29.36
N VAL A 429 3.61 -31.22 -28.41
CA VAL A 429 4.93 -31.64 -27.92
C VAL A 429 5.02 -31.46 -26.40
N HIS A 430 5.88 -32.22 -25.72
CA HIS A 430 6.23 -31.94 -24.32
C HIS A 430 7.23 -30.78 -24.22
N GLY A 431 7.15 -30.05 -23.12
CA GLY A 431 7.96 -28.86 -22.85
C GLY A 431 8.05 -28.50 -21.36
N ASP A 432 8.41 -27.25 -21.07
CA ASP A 432 8.38 -26.76 -19.67
C ASP A 432 6.95 -26.83 -19.12
N ARG A 433 6.80 -27.24 -17.86
CA ARG A 433 5.50 -27.35 -17.19
C ARG A 433 4.93 -25.97 -16.86
N VAL A 434 3.70 -25.71 -17.29
CA VAL A 434 2.91 -24.50 -17.03
C VAL A 434 1.64 -24.92 -16.32
N ASP A 435 1.44 -24.46 -15.07
CA ASP A 435 0.28 -24.82 -14.23
C ASP A 435 -0.01 -26.33 -14.17
N GLY A 436 1.04 -27.15 -14.07
CA GLY A 436 0.90 -28.61 -14.03
C GLY A 436 0.81 -29.30 -15.39
N ASN A 437 0.62 -28.56 -16.49
CA ASN A 437 0.55 -29.09 -17.85
C ASN A 437 1.89 -28.88 -18.58
N ASP A 438 2.52 -29.94 -19.07
CA ASP A 438 3.78 -29.90 -19.83
C ASP A 438 3.58 -30.05 -21.34
N VAL A 439 2.33 -29.96 -21.82
CA VAL A 439 1.98 -30.04 -23.23
C VAL A 439 1.98 -28.64 -23.85
N TRP A 440 2.55 -28.55 -25.04
CA TRP A 440 2.62 -27.35 -25.85
C TRP A 440 2.06 -27.62 -27.24
N ASP A 441 1.19 -26.73 -27.70
CA ASP A 441 0.63 -26.75 -29.04
C ASP A 441 1.56 -25.99 -29.99
N LYS A 442 2.05 -26.70 -31.01
CA LYS A 442 2.65 -26.08 -32.18
C LYS A 442 1.55 -25.43 -33.01
N ILE A 443 1.68 -24.13 -33.25
CA ILE A 443 0.81 -23.34 -34.12
C ILE A 443 1.62 -22.64 -35.19
N GLU A 444 0.93 -22.03 -36.15
CA GLU A 444 1.58 -21.16 -37.13
C GLU A 444 2.38 -20.06 -36.42
N GLY A 445 3.69 -20.06 -36.66
CA GLY A 445 4.61 -19.09 -36.12
C GLY A 445 5.08 -19.33 -34.68
N GLY A 446 4.82 -20.49 -34.05
CA GLY A 446 5.46 -20.80 -32.75
C GLY A 446 4.81 -21.92 -31.95
N TYR A 447 4.93 -21.83 -30.63
CA TYR A 447 4.37 -22.77 -29.65
C TYR A 447 3.61 -22.01 -28.56
N VAL A 448 2.48 -22.54 -28.12
CA VAL A 448 1.71 -22.04 -26.98
C VAL A 448 1.47 -23.16 -25.98
N SER A 449 1.27 -22.86 -24.70
CA SER A 449 0.96 -23.91 -23.72
C SER A 449 -0.47 -24.41 -23.92
N ASP A 450 -0.66 -25.72 -23.99
CA ASP A 450 -1.97 -26.39 -24.14
C ASP A 450 -2.91 -26.05 -22.98
N ARG A 451 -2.36 -25.68 -21.82
CA ARG A 451 -3.10 -25.15 -20.67
C ARG A 451 -4.08 -24.04 -21.04
N TYR A 452 -3.75 -23.23 -22.05
CA TYR A 452 -4.51 -22.07 -22.48
C TYR A 452 -5.18 -22.23 -23.86
N VAL A 453 -5.33 -23.47 -24.32
CA VAL A 453 -5.97 -23.80 -25.59
C VAL A 453 -7.14 -24.75 -25.35
N THR A 454 -8.21 -24.62 -26.13
CA THR A 454 -9.34 -25.54 -26.13
C THR A 454 -9.73 -25.88 -27.56
N PHE A 455 -9.77 -27.17 -27.87
CA PHE A 455 -10.17 -27.66 -29.18
C PHE A 455 -11.68 -27.52 -29.37
N ASP A 456 -12.11 -27.29 -30.60
CA ASP A 456 -13.54 -27.27 -30.92
C ASP A 456 -14.07 -28.71 -30.94
N GLU A 457 -14.90 -29.08 -29.97
CA GLU A 457 -15.44 -30.44 -29.86
C GLU A 457 -16.48 -30.77 -30.95
N SER A 458 -16.97 -29.75 -31.66
CA SER A 458 -17.99 -29.89 -32.70
C SER A 458 -17.54 -30.73 -33.90
N GLU A 459 -16.23 -30.82 -34.19
CA GLU A 459 -15.71 -31.67 -35.26
C GLU A 459 -15.53 -33.14 -34.86
N ARG A 460 -15.55 -33.45 -33.55
CA ARG A 460 -15.31 -34.81 -33.05
C ARG A 460 -16.49 -35.76 -33.25
N SER A 461 -17.69 -35.23 -33.46
CA SER A 461 -18.89 -36.03 -33.77
C SER A 461 -19.04 -36.35 -35.26
N ALA A 462 -18.17 -35.83 -36.13
CA ALA A 462 -18.23 -36.02 -37.58
C ALA A 462 -17.20 -37.03 -38.13
N ARG A 463 -16.37 -37.64 -37.26
CA ARG A 463 -15.44 -38.72 -37.58
C ARG A 463 -15.75 -39.92 -36.70
#